data_AF-A0A353GX01-F1
#
_entry.id   AF-A0A353GX01-F1
#
_cell.length_a   1.000
_cell.length_b   1.000
_cell.length_c   1.000
_cell.angle_alpha   90.00
_cell.angle_beta   90.00
_cell.angle_gamma   90.00
#
_symmetry.space_group_name_H-M   'P 1'
#
loop_
_entity.id
_entity.type
_entity.pdbx_description
1 polymer ?
#
loop_
_entity_poly.entity_id
_entity_poly.type
_entity_poly.pdbx_seq_one_letter_code
_entity_poly.pdbx_strand_id
1 'polypeptide(L)' 'MGASQVLPGEFSTQYSSVIVFGQAHEADEAEKVNALLSLLDKYSPAFKEAGEVNIEKAKQRTKVIRIDIDHLTGKSRKA' A
#
# COMPACT_ATOMS: atom_id res chain seq x y z
N MET A 1 -5.43 -5.40 -9.18
CA MET A 1 -5.84 -4.02 -8.84
C MET A 1 -6.87 -3.58 -9.86
N GLY A 2 -7.92 -2.86 -9.43
CA GLY A 2 -9.09 -2.55 -10.25
C GLY A 2 -8.69 -1.79 -11.51
N ALA A 3 -8.93 -2.39 -12.68
CA ALA A 3 -8.72 -1.73 -13.96
C ALA A 3 -9.74 -0.60 -14.09
N SER A 4 -9.28 0.64 -14.22
CA SER A 4 -10.16 1.76 -14.54
C SER A 4 -10.59 1.64 -16.00
N GLN A 5 -11.89 1.43 -16.23
CA GLN A 5 -12.46 1.31 -17.58
C GLN A 5 -13.47 2.44 -17.81
N VAL A 6 -13.29 3.23 -18.86
CA VAL A 6 -14.26 4.26 -19.25
C VAL A 6 -15.54 3.57 -19.73
N LEU A 7 -16.70 4.11 -19.36
CA LEU A 7 -18.04 3.67 -19.76
C LEU A 7 -18.69 4.80 -20.58
N PRO A 8 -18.45 4.86 -21.90
CA PRO A 8 -18.91 5.97 -22.73
C PRO A 8 -20.44 6.13 -22.74
N GLY A 9 -21.19 5.02 -22.74
CA GLY A 9 -22.66 5.04 -22.74
C GLY A 9 -23.29 5.57 -21.46
N GLU A 10 -22.53 5.64 -20.36
CA GLU A 10 -22.98 6.16 -19.07
C GLU A 10 -22.26 7.45 -18.68
N PHE A 11 -21.43 8.00 -19.59
CA PHE A 11 -20.57 9.16 -19.36
C PHE A 11 -19.76 9.03 -18.05
N SER A 12 -19.22 7.85 -17.78
CA SER A 12 -18.60 7.55 -16.48
C SER A 12 -17.42 6.59 -16.59
N THR A 13 -16.89 6.12 -15.45
CA THR A 13 -15.70 5.27 -15.37
C THR A 13 -15.85 4.27 -14.23
N GLN A 14 -15.44 3.03 -14.47
CA GLN A 14 -15.29 2.05 -13.41
C GLN A 14 -14.10 2.43 -12.53
N TYR A 15 -14.33 2.45 -11.22
CA TYR A 15 -13.25 2.65 -10.26
C TYR A 15 -13.59 1.95 -8.96
N SER A 16 -12.57 1.72 -8.15
CA SER A 16 -12.70 1.38 -6.74
C SER A 16 -11.75 2.27 -5.98
N SER A 17 -12.29 2.98 -4.99
CA SER A 17 -11.56 3.92 -4.15
C SER A 17 -11.90 3.67 -2.69
N VAL A 18 -10.96 4.02 -1.82
CA VAL A 18 -11.13 3.97 -0.37
C VAL A 18 -10.60 5.28 0.21
N ILE A 19 -11.32 5.84 1.18
CA ILE A 19 -10.88 6.94 2.02
C ILE A 19 -10.72 6.41 3.43
N VAL A 20 -9.54 6.61 4.01
CA VAL A 20 -9.18 6.16 5.35
C VAL A 20 -8.92 7.39 6.23
N PHE A 21 -9.52 7.40 7.42
CA PHE A 21 -9.21 8.33 8.50
C PHE A 21 -8.58 7.53 9.64
N GLY A 22 -7.58 8.12 10.27
CA GLY A 22 -6.81 7.45 11.29
C GLY A 22 -5.66 8.30 11.80
N GLN A 23 -4.93 7.76 12.78
CA GLN A 23 -3.74 8.40 13.33
C GLN A 23 -2.48 7.82 12.70
N ALA A 24 -1.57 8.70 12.31
CA ALA A 24 -0.30 8.32 11.71
C ALA A 24 0.80 8.27 12.77
N HIS A 25 1.54 7.17 12.82
CA HIS A 25 2.63 6.92 13.74
C HIS A 25 3.88 6.47 12.99
N GLU A 26 5.05 6.94 13.42
CA GLU A 26 6.30 6.37 12.93
C GLU A 26 6.46 4.96 13.52
N ALA A 27 6.68 3.99 12.64
CA ALA A 27 6.89 2.60 13.04
C ALA A 27 8.23 2.46 13.76
N ASP A 28 8.27 1.58 14.77
CA ASP A 28 9.53 1.21 15.40
C ASP A 28 10.41 0.40 14.43
N GLU A 29 11.66 0.12 14.81
CA GLU A 29 12.60 -0.54 13.90
C GLU A 29 12.16 -1.96 13.52
N ALA A 30 11.53 -2.71 14.43
CA ALA A 30 11.06 -4.08 14.15
C ALA A 30 9.83 -4.06 13.22
N GLU A 31 8.86 -3.19 13.51
CA GLU A 31 7.68 -2.97 12.68
C GLU A 31 8.07 -2.46 11.28
N LYS A 32 9.03 -1.53 11.20
CA LYS A 32 9.58 -1.01 9.94
C LYS A 32 10.14 -2.14 9.07
N VAL A 33 11.00 -3.00 9.62
CA VAL A 33 11.60 -4.10 8.86
C VAL A 33 10.51 -5.07 8.37
N ASN A 34 9.59 -5.46 9.25
CA ASN A 34 8.49 -6.36 8.88
C ASN A 34 7.58 -5.77 7.79
N ALA A 35 7.28 -4.48 7.85
CA ALA A 35 6.48 -3.79 6.84
C ALA A 35 7.19 -3.76 5.48
N LEU A 36 8.50 -3.48 5.46
CA LEU A 36 9.29 -3.47 4.22
C LEU A 36 9.41 -4.87 3.60
N LEU A 37 9.59 -5.92 4.42
CA LEU A 37 9.56 -7.31 3.95
C LEU A 37 8.18 -7.68 3.38
N SER A 38 7.10 -7.22 4.01
CA SER A 38 5.73 -7.45 3.50
C SER A 38 5.50 -6.77 2.14
N LEU A 39 6.08 -5.59 1.91
CA LEU A 39 6.05 -4.93 0.60
C LEU A 39 6.85 -5.71 -0.44
N LEU A 40 8.03 -6.23 -0.06
CA LEU A 40 8.86 -7.07 -0.93
C LEU A 40 8.08 -8.32 -1.36
N ASP A 41 7.42 -9.00 -0.43
CA ASP A 41 6.59 -10.17 -0.71
C ASP A 41 5.42 -9.86 -1.66
N LYS A 42 4.79 -8.70 -1.50
CA LYS A 42 3.64 -8.30 -2.31
C LYS A 42 4.01 -7.92 -3.74
N TYR A 43 5.12 -7.19 -3.91
CA TYR A 43 5.46 -6.55 -5.19
C TYR A 43 6.63 -7.20 -5.93
N SER A 44 7.50 -7.93 -5.24
CA SER A 44 8.70 -8.54 -5.81
C SER A 44 9.03 -9.90 -5.17
N PRO A 45 8.08 -10.84 -5.11
CA PRO A 45 8.27 -12.13 -4.43
C PRO A 45 9.39 -13.00 -5.03
N ALA A 46 9.76 -12.78 -6.30
CA ALA A 46 10.87 -13.49 -6.94
C ALA A 46 12.26 -12.96 -6.55
N PHE A 47 12.35 -11.84 -5.82
CA PHE A 47 13.60 -11.15 -5.51
C PHE A 47 13.86 -11.01 -4.01
N LYS A 48 13.39 -11.97 -3.19
CA LYS A 48 13.46 -11.88 -1.72
C LYS A 48 14.86 -11.62 -1.19
N GLU A 49 15.85 -12.46 -1.54
CA GLU A 49 17.22 -12.30 -1.05
C GLU A 49 17.84 -10.94 -1.41
N ALA A 50 17.70 -10.53 -2.68
CA ALA A 50 18.23 -9.24 -3.13
C ALA A 50 17.50 -8.06 -2.47
N GLY A 51 16.20 -8.20 -2.23
CA GLY A 51 15.37 -7.21 -1.56
C GLY A 51 15.70 -7.06 -0.08
N GLU A 52 15.96 -8.15 0.63
CA GLU A 52 16.39 -8.15 2.05
C GLU A 52 17.69 -7.38 2.23
N VAL A 53 18.70 -7.63 1.38
CA VAL A 53 19.96 -6.90 1.39
C VAL A 53 19.75 -5.40 1.11
N ASN A 54 18.81 -5.06 0.22
CA ASN A 54 18.48 -3.66 -0.07
C ASN A 54 17.82 -2.97 1.12
N ILE A 55 16.87 -3.64 1.78
CA ILE A 55 16.18 -3.16 2.98
C ILE A 55 17.20 -2.88 4.08
N GLU A 56 18.12 -3.81 4.36
CA GLU A 56 19.15 -3.61 5.39
C GLU A 56 20.05 -2.38 5.13
N LYS A 57 20.39 -2.11 3.86
CA LYS A 57 21.19 -0.95 3.47
C LYS A 57 20.40 0.37 3.54
N ALA A 58 19.09 0.32 3.29
CA ALA A 58 18.24 1.50 3.17
C ALA A 58 17.40 1.81 4.42
N LYS A 59 17.21 0.88 5.36
CA LYS A 59 16.28 1.03 6.50
C LYS A 59 16.54 2.27 7.37
N GLN A 60 17.79 2.70 7.48
CA GLN A 60 18.18 3.89 8.24
C GLN A 60 17.77 5.21 7.58
N ARG A 61 17.65 5.22 6.24
CA ARG A 61 17.20 6.40 5.45
C ARG A 61 15.72 6.33 5.06
N THR A 62 15.03 5.25 5.43
CA THR A 62 13.62 5.01 5.11
C THR A 62 12.78 5.12 6.36
N LYS A 63 11.79 6.02 6.35
CA LYS A 63 10.76 6.10 7.37
C LYS A 63 9.55 5.27 6.94
N VAL A 64 9.01 4.49 7.86
CA VAL A 64 7.73 3.78 7.69
C VAL A 64 6.74 4.42 8.64
N ILE A 65 5.60 4.81 8.11
CA ILE A 65 4.51 5.41 8.87
C ILE A 65 3.34 4.43 8.85
N ARG A 66 2.98 3.91 10.03
CA ARG A 66 1.74 3.15 10.21
C ARG A 66 0.58 4.14 10.34
N ILE A 67 -0.57 3.79 9.77
CA ILE A 67 -1.83 4.50 10.01
C ILE A 67 -2.75 3.56 10.80
N ASP A 68 -3.10 3.96 12.01
CA ASP A 68 -4.13 3.31 12.82
C ASP A 68 -5.48 3.77 12.33
N ILE A 69 -6.20 2.85 11.70
CA ILE A 69 -7.45 3.14 11.00
C ILE A 69 -8.58 3.28 12.02
N ASP A 70 -9.12 4.49 12.12
CA ASP A 70 -10.31 4.79 12.92
C ASP A 70 -11.58 4.63 12.09
N HIS A 71 -11.55 5.07 10.82
CA HIS A 71 -12.68 5.02 9.92
C HIS A 71 -12.24 4.76 8.48
N LEU A 72 -13.00 3.91 7.77
CA LEU A 72 -12.71 3.53 6.41
C LEU A 72 -14.01 3.52 5.60
N THR A 73 -14.02 4.26 4.49
CA THR A 73 -15.15 4.25 3.54
C THR A 73 -14.67 3.85 2.16
N GLY A 74 -15.47 3.03 1.48
CA GLY A 74 -15.21 2.59 0.12
C GLY A 74 -16.23 3.17 -0.85
N LYS A 75 -15.79 3.60 -2.03
CA LYS A 75 -16.66 3.95 -3.15
C LYS A 75 -16.20 3.21 -4.39
N SER A 76 -17.10 2.42 -4.96
CA SER A 76 -16.87 1.72 -6.21
C SER A 76 -17.99 1.96 -7.19
N ARG A 77 -17.65 2.02 -8.48
CA ARG A 77 -18.61 1.98 -9.58
C ARG A 77 -18.24 0.80 -10.46
N LYS A 78 -19.15 -0.15 -10.55
CA LYS A 78 -19.05 -1.32 -11.43
C LYS A 78 -19.99 -1.08 -12.62
N ALA A 79 -19.68 -1.65 -13.77
CA ALA A 79 -20.68 -1.78 -14.84
C ALA A 79 -21.75 -2.80 -14.43
#